data_AF-A0A1F6DFB3-F1
#
_entry.id   AF-A0A1F6DFB3-F1
#
_cell.length_a   1.000
_cell.length_b   1.000
_cell.length_c   1.000
_cell.angle_alpha   90.00
_cell.angle_beta   90.00
_cell.angle_gamma   90.00
#
_symmetry.space_group_name_H-M   'P 1'
#
loop_
_entity.id
_entity.type
_entity.pdbx_description
1 polymer ?
#
loop_
_entity_poly.entity_id
_entity_poly.type
_entity_poly.pdbx_seq_one_letter_code
_entity_poly.pdbx_strand_id
1 'polypeptide(L)'
;MRLLAKILIGIGIVLAVLYALSLRTIPDTITYGVSFSKLHSDELHLDWKEAYRAVLEDLGVKHLRLSAYWPTIEPDQGRFDFSVLDYQMQLAVSHKVDVILAVGRKTPGWPECHFPDWTQDLSKDDEHAARISYITAVVNRYKDSPALRYWQVENEPFLSFAIDRCGAPDEAFFSQEIDLVRSLDPQHPIITTDGGEFGTWHKARKYGDVFGSTMYLYVWSRHIGYWRYPISAGFFRLKQNVVDALFGKKPSILIELGLEPWLNQPIADTPIDEQLGHMSPERFEELIALASRTGFSEQYLWGAEWWYYMKAKGHPEFWERAKRLFK
;
A
#
# COMPACT_ATOMS: atom_id res chain seq x y z
N MET A 1 -36.87 -11.01 32.08
CA MET A 1 -35.61 -11.47 32.72
C MET A 1 -34.97 -12.68 32.05
N ARG A 2 -35.65 -13.84 31.86
CA ARG A 2 -35.03 -15.05 31.27
C ARG A 2 -34.57 -14.90 29.80
N LEU A 3 -35.32 -14.17 28.97
CA LEU A 3 -34.95 -13.90 27.57
C LEU A 3 -33.70 -13.01 27.47
N LEU A 4 -33.67 -11.92 28.24
CA LEU A 4 -32.52 -11.02 28.31
C LEU A 4 -31.25 -11.75 28.76
N ALA A 5 -31.35 -12.63 29.76
CA ALA A 5 -30.22 -13.44 30.21
C ALA A 5 -29.69 -14.38 29.10
N LYS A 6 -30.58 -15.03 28.33
CA LYS A 6 -30.17 -15.87 27.19
C LYS A 6 -29.47 -15.06 26.09
N ILE A 7 -29.98 -13.87 25.79
CA ILE A 7 -29.37 -12.97 24.81
C ILE A 7 -27.97 -12.55 25.28
N LEU A 8 -27.82 -12.14 26.53
CA LEU A 8 -26.52 -11.74 27.09
C LEU A 8 -25.51 -12.90 27.12
N ILE A 9 -25.95 -14.12 27.46
CA ILE A 9 -25.11 -15.31 27.41
C ILE A 9 -24.68 -15.59 25.96
N GLY A 10 -25.62 -15.52 25.01
CA GLY A 10 -25.32 -15.69 23.58
C GLY A 10 -24.28 -14.69 23.08
N ILE A 11 -24.45 -13.40 23.42
CA ILE A 11 -23.48 -12.34 23.11
C ILE A 11 -22.12 -12.65 23.74
N GLY A 12 -22.10 -13.04 25.02
CA GLY A 12 -20.87 -13.40 25.73
C GLY A 12 -20.11 -14.55 25.06
N ILE A 13 -20.82 -15.59 24.62
CA ILE A 13 -20.22 -16.71 23.89
C ILE A 13 -19.63 -16.24 22.55
N VAL A 14 -20.38 -15.45 21.78
CA VAL A 14 -19.90 -14.91 20.49
C VAL A 14 -18.64 -14.07 20.70
N LEU A 15 -18.64 -13.17 21.69
CA LEU A 15 -17.46 -12.33 22.01
C LEU A 15 -16.27 -13.19 22.46
N ALA A 16 -16.49 -14.23 23.25
CA ALA A 16 -15.43 -15.14 23.67
C ALA A 16 -14.82 -15.91 22.49
N VAL A 17 -15.65 -16.36 21.55
CA VAL A 17 -15.19 -17.03 20.31
C VAL A 17 -14.39 -16.06 19.44
N LEU A 18 -14.90 -14.84 19.22
CA LEU A 18 -14.18 -13.81 18.45
C LEU A 18 -12.85 -13.44 19.11
N TYR A 19 -12.82 -13.31 20.44
CA TYR A 19 -11.60 -13.07 21.19
C TYR A 19 -10.60 -14.23 21.02
N ALA A 20 -11.04 -15.48 21.20
CA ALA A 20 -10.21 -16.66 21.03
C ALA A 20 -9.63 -16.74 19.61
N LEU A 21 -10.44 -16.47 18.59
CA LEU A 21 -9.99 -16.43 17.20
C LEU A 21 -9.07 -15.23 16.89
N SER A 22 -9.07 -14.18 17.73
CA SER A 22 -8.14 -13.04 17.61
C SER A 22 -6.78 -13.27 18.29
N LEU A 23 -6.61 -14.39 19.00
CA LEU A 23 -5.34 -14.75 19.63
C LEU A 23 -4.36 -15.17 18.54
N ARG A 24 -3.34 -14.34 18.32
CA ARG A 24 -2.24 -14.56 17.38
C ARG A 24 -0.98 -14.00 18.02
N THR A 25 0.15 -14.66 17.79
CA THR A 25 1.45 -14.17 18.24
C THR A 25 1.69 -12.77 17.69
N ILE A 26 2.03 -11.84 18.58
CA ILE A 26 2.45 -10.50 18.20
C ILE A 26 3.97 -10.56 18.06
N PRO A 27 4.54 -10.11 16.93
CA PRO A 27 5.98 -10.08 16.75
C PRO A 27 6.63 -9.12 17.76
N ASP A 28 7.75 -9.54 18.36
CA ASP A 28 8.49 -8.72 19.33
C ASP A 28 9.14 -7.50 18.68
N THR A 29 9.45 -7.61 17.38
CA THR A 29 10.06 -6.55 16.57
C THR A 29 9.32 -6.43 15.24
N ILE A 30 9.24 -5.20 14.73
CA ILE A 30 8.64 -4.91 13.43
C ILE A 30 9.74 -4.49 12.48
N THR A 31 9.77 -5.10 11.30
CA THR A 31 10.56 -4.62 10.17
C THR A 31 9.77 -3.55 9.43
N TYR A 32 10.23 -2.31 9.48
CA TYR A 32 9.57 -1.19 8.81
C TYR A 32 10.12 -0.96 7.41
N GLY A 33 9.21 -0.78 6.46
CA GLY A 33 9.49 -0.21 5.15
C GLY A 33 8.69 1.06 4.91
N VAL A 34 8.87 1.70 3.77
CA VAL A 34 8.09 2.88 3.41
C VAL A 34 7.79 2.90 1.91
N SER A 35 6.62 3.40 1.56
CA SER A 35 6.29 3.72 0.17
C SER A 35 6.85 5.07 -0.21
N PHE A 36 7.33 5.19 -1.44
CA PHE A 36 7.71 6.47 -2.01
C PHE A 36 7.18 6.61 -3.44
N SER A 37 6.64 7.78 -3.74
CA SER A 37 5.97 8.17 -4.96
C SER A 37 6.46 9.55 -5.41
N LYS A 38 6.98 9.57 -6.64
CA LYS A 38 7.26 10.84 -7.32
C LYS A 38 5.97 11.63 -7.54
N LEU A 39 4.87 10.98 -7.92
CA LEU A 39 3.60 11.67 -8.15
C LEU A 39 3.15 12.42 -6.90
N HIS A 40 3.21 11.77 -5.75
CA HIS A 40 2.84 12.41 -4.49
C HIS A 40 3.81 13.54 -4.08
N SER A 41 5.12 13.38 -4.35
CA SER A 41 6.09 14.47 -4.19
C SER A 41 5.77 15.68 -5.08
N ASP A 42 5.36 15.46 -6.33
CA ASP A 42 4.98 16.52 -7.27
C ASP A 42 3.71 17.24 -6.80
N GLU A 43 2.71 16.51 -6.29
CA GLU A 43 1.48 17.05 -5.68
C GLU A 43 1.78 17.98 -4.50
N LEU A 44 2.78 17.64 -3.68
CA LEU A 44 3.25 18.45 -2.55
C LEU A 44 4.23 19.55 -2.95
N HIS A 45 4.53 19.71 -4.24
CA HIS A 45 5.49 20.66 -4.79
C HIS A 45 6.91 20.51 -4.21
N LEU A 46 7.33 19.27 -3.95
CA LEU A 46 8.65 18.93 -3.44
C LEU A 46 9.65 18.65 -4.58
N ASP A 47 10.94 18.89 -4.35
CA ASP A 47 11.97 18.21 -5.14
C ASP A 47 11.98 16.73 -4.74
N TRP A 48 11.37 15.90 -5.58
CA TRP A 48 11.24 14.47 -5.32
C TRP A 48 12.60 13.76 -5.18
N LYS A 49 13.67 14.24 -5.83
CA LYS A 49 15.00 13.63 -5.69
C LYS A 49 15.61 13.95 -4.33
N GLU A 50 15.43 15.17 -3.84
CA GLU A 50 15.83 15.55 -2.48
C GLU A 50 15.03 14.78 -1.43
N ALA A 51 13.71 14.71 -1.57
CA ALA A 51 12.84 13.95 -0.67
C ALA A 51 13.21 12.45 -0.66
N TYR A 52 13.42 11.85 -1.84
CA TYR A 52 13.81 10.45 -1.97
C TYR A 52 15.18 10.17 -1.33
N ARG A 53 16.17 11.04 -1.57
CA ARG A 53 17.48 10.94 -0.89
C ARG A 53 17.32 11.06 0.63
N ALA A 54 16.52 11.99 1.12
CA ALA A 54 16.28 12.16 2.55
C ALA A 54 15.64 10.90 3.18
N VAL A 55 14.73 10.22 2.48
CA VAL A 55 14.17 8.93 2.93
C VAL A 55 15.27 7.87 3.07
N LEU A 56 16.23 7.81 2.14
CA LEU A 56 17.29 6.80 2.20
C LEU A 56 18.44 7.15 3.16
N GLU A 57 18.81 8.42 3.24
CA GLU A 57 20.00 8.90 3.92
C GLU A 57 19.71 9.41 5.34
N ASP A 58 18.63 10.18 5.52
CA ASP A 58 18.29 10.80 6.81
C ASP A 58 17.40 9.88 7.65
N LEU A 59 16.36 9.27 7.06
CA LEU A 59 15.56 8.25 7.76
C LEU A 59 16.31 6.91 7.86
N GLY A 60 17.22 6.61 6.93
CA GLY A 60 17.99 5.37 6.93
C GLY A 60 17.21 4.14 6.49
N VAL A 61 16.14 4.33 5.70
CA VAL A 61 15.25 3.26 5.24
C VAL A 61 16.01 2.14 4.53
N LYS A 62 15.64 0.89 4.84
CA LYS A 62 16.19 -0.34 4.23
C LYS A 62 15.20 -1.16 3.41
N HIS A 63 13.92 -0.82 3.48
CA HIS A 63 12.87 -1.47 2.72
C HIS A 63 11.96 -0.42 2.09
N LEU A 64 11.90 -0.39 0.76
CA LEU A 64 11.12 0.55 -0.03
C LEU A 64 10.00 -0.15 -0.78
N ARG A 65 8.88 0.53 -0.96
CA ARG A 65 7.88 0.20 -1.98
C ARG A 65 7.82 1.34 -2.99
N LEU A 66 8.06 1.02 -4.25
CA LEU A 66 8.00 1.94 -5.38
C LEU A 66 6.93 1.49 -6.37
N SER A 67 6.49 2.41 -7.22
CA SER A 67 5.54 2.14 -8.29
C SER A 67 6.17 2.45 -9.65
N ALA A 68 6.11 1.48 -10.56
CA ALA A 68 6.23 1.77 -11.98
C ALA A 68 4.89 2.39 -12.42
N TYR A 69 4.80 3.72 -12.46
CA TYR A 69 3.60 4.38 -12.94
C TYR A 69 3.57 4.32 -14.48
N TRP A 70 2.59 3.61 -15.05
CA TRP A 70 2.46 3.44 -16.49
C TRP A 70 2.54 4.76 -17.31
N PRO A 71 1.83 5.85 -16.97
CA PRO A 71 1.94 7.12 -17.72
C PRO A 71 3.35 7.73 -17.70
N THR A 72 4.15 7.46 -16.66
CA THR A 72 5.54 7.93 -16.59
C THR A 72 6.47 7.02 -17.37
N ILE A 73 6.21 5.71 -17.37
CA ILE A 73 7.03 4.69 -18.03
C ILE A 73 6.81 4.67 -19.53
N GLU A 74 5.57 4.92 -20.01
CA GLU A 74 5.20 4.90 -21.41
C GLU A 74 4.32 6.13 -21.73
N PRO A 75 4.90 7.34 -21.74
CA PRO A 75 4.16 8.58 -21.95
C PRO A 75 3.50 8.65 -23.34
N ASP A 76 4.11 8.04 -24.36
CA ASP A 76 3.50 7.81 -25.67
C ASP A 76 3.55 6.32 -25.99
N GLN A 77 2.57 5.82 -26.75
CA GLN A 77 2.48 4.41 -27.14
C GLN A 77 3.80 3.91 -27.76
N GLY A 78 4.39 2.88 -27.15
CA GLY A 78 5.65 2.26 -27.58
C GLY A 78 6.92 3.06 -27.29
N ARG A 79 6.82 4.24 -26.66
CA ARG A 79 7.96 5.09 -26.28
C ARG A 79 8.16 5.05 -24.78
N PHE A 80 9.12 4.24 -24.34
CA PHE A 80 9.40 4.08 -22.92
C PHE A 80 10.38 5.12 -22.38
N ASP A 81 10.06 5.69 -21.21
CA ASP A 81 10.95 6.53 -20.39
C ASP A 81 11.11 5.92 -18.99
N PHE A 82 12.29 5.36 -18.73
CA PHE A 82 12.63 4.76 -17.44
C PHE A 82 13.44 5.69 -16.53
N SER A 83 13.68 6.95 -16.92
CA SER A 83 14.64 7.83 -16.25
C SER A 83 14.37 8.04 -14.76
N VAL A 84 13.09 8.18 -14.38
CA VAL A 84 12.68 8.32 -12.97
C VAL A 84 12.92 7.03 -12.19
N LEU A 85 12.39 5.92 -12.68
CA LEU A 85 12.45 4.65 -11.95
C LEU A 85 13.88 4.08 -11.93
N ASP A 86 14.67 4.29 -12.98
CA ASP A 86 16.09 3.97 -13.01
C ASP A 86 16.85 4.71 -11.93
N TYR A 87 16.61 6.02 -11.79
CA TYR A 87 17.24 6.80 -10.72
C TYR A 87 16.88 6.24 -9.34
N GLN A 88 15.60 5.92 -9.13
CA GLN A 88 15.14 5.38 -7.85
C GLN A 88 15.76 4.01 -7.54
N MET A 89 15.75 3.10 -8.51
CA MET A 89 16.30 1.75 -8.37
C MET A 89 17.82 1.77 -8.20
N GLN A 90 18.55 2.59 -8.97
CA GLN A 90 20.00 2.71 -8.85
C GLN A 90 20.44 3.24 -7.48
N LEU A 91 19.71 4.23 -6.94
CA LEU A 91 19.99 4.73 -5.61
C LEU A 91 19.62 3.70 -4.53
N ALA A 92 18.54 2.93 -4.71
CA ALA A 92 18.24 1.82 -3.81
C ALA A 92 19.39 0.78 -3.80
N VAL A 93 19.95 0.45 -4.97
CA VAL A 93 21.12 -0.43 -5.09
C VAL A 93 22.33 0.13 -4.34
N SER A 94 22.68 1.41 -4.54
CA SER A 94 23.86 1.99 -3.89
C SER A 94 23.72 2.10 -2.36
N HIS A 95 22.50 2.21 -1.84
CA HIS A 95 22.20 2.24 -0.41
C HIS A 95 21.88 0.86 0.20
N LYS A 96 21.93 -0.21 -0.61
CA LYS A 96 21.59 -1.60 -0.22
C LYS A 96 20.20 -1.69 0.40
N VAL A 97 19.22 -1.19 -0.35
CA VAL A 97 17.82 -1.12 0.05
C VAL A 97 17.03 -2.13 -0.78
N ASP A 98 16.20 -2.92 -0.10
CA ASP A 98 15.28 -3.84 -0.76
C ASP A 98 14.07 -3.06 -1.30
N VAL A 99 13.58 -3.44 -2.47
CA VAL A 99 12.47 -2.78 -3.16
C VAL A 99 11.36 -3.79 -3.47
N ILE A 100 10.15 -3.44 -3.03
CA ILE A 100 8.90 -3.91 -3.63
C ILE A 100 8.61 -3.00 -4.82
N LEU A 101 8.55 -3.56 -6.02
CA LEU A 101 8.21 -2.80 -7.22
C LEU A 101 6.80 -3.14 -7.68
N ALA A 102 5.87 -2.18 -7.51
CA ALA A 102 4.51 -2.30 -7.99
C ALA A 102 4.44 -2.03 -9.50
N VAL A 103 3.72 -2.88 -10.22
CA VAL A 103 3.54 -2.82 -11.67
C VAL A 103 2.10 -3.17 -12.03
N GLY A 104 1.59 -2.58 -13.11
CA GLY A 104 0.19 -2.66 -13.52
C GLY A 104 -0.39 -1.28 -13.75
N ARG A 105 -1.70 -1.21 -14.02
CA ARG A 105 -2.43 0.06 -14.16
C ARG A 105 -2.85 0.63 -12.81
N LYS A 106 -3.23 -0.22 -11.85
CA LYS A 106 -3.60 0.20 -10.50
C LYS A 106 -2.36 0.01 -9.63
N THR A 107 -1.70 1.10 -9.27
CA THR A 107 -0.50 1.09 -8.43
C THR A 107 -0.70 2.02 -7.25
N PRO A 108 0.01 1.83 -6.12
CA PRO A 108 -0.21 2.63 -4.92
C PRO A 108 -0.15 4.14 -5.14
N GLY A 109 -1.01 4.87 -4.43
CA GLY A 109 -1.16 6.32 -4.49
C GLY A 109 -2.41 6.76 -5.27
N TRP A 110 -3.14 7.69 -4.66
CA TRP A 110 -4.26 8.36 -5.32
C TRP A 110 -3.70 9.25 -6.46
N PRO A 111 -4.38 9.35 -7.60
CA PRO A 111 -5.59 8.60 -7.95
C PRO A 111 -5.29 7.15 -8.40
N GLU A 112 -6.02 6.16 -7.86
CA GLU A 112 -5.67 4.72 -7.85
C GLU A 112 -5.21 4.07 -9.16
N CYS A 113 -5.79 4.46 -10.30
CA CYS A 113 -5.48 3.87 -11.61
C CYS A 113 -4.75 4.84 -12.53
N HIS A 114 -3.52 4.51 -12.87
CA HIS A 114 -2.60 5.34 -13.63
C HIS A 114 -2.54 4.88 -15.07
N PHE A 115 -3.35 5.49 -15.92
CA PHE A 115 -3.37 5.26 -17.37
C PHE A 115 -2.61 6.37 -18.10
N PRO A 116 -1.77 6.04 -19.10
CA PRO A 116 -1.30 7.02 -20.07
C PRO A 116 -2.46 7.65 -20.86
N ASP A 117 -2.34 8.91 -21.26
CA ASP A 117 -3.42 9.59 -21.99
C ASP A 117 -3.76 8.94 -23.33
N TRP A 118 -2.77 8.32 -24.00
CA TRP A 118 -2.98 7.65 -25.28
C TRP A 118 -3.81 6.35 -25.19
N THR A 119 -4.09 5.84 -23.98
CA THR A 119 -4.94 4.66 -23.82
C THR A 119 -6.44 4.97 -23.76
N GLN A 120 -6.83 6.25 -23.71
CA GLN A 120 -8.23 6.66 -23.46
C GLN A 120 -9.21 6.16 -24.54
N ASP A 121 -8.77 6.07 -25.79
CA ASP A 121 -9.61 5.67 -26.94
C ASP A 121 -9.43 4.19 -27.34
N LEU A 122 -8.64 3.42 -26.59
CA LEU A 122 -8.38 2.02 -26.91
C LEU A 122 -9.61 1.15 -26.60
N SER A 123 -9.78 0.09 -27.40
CA SER A 123 -10.66 -1.00 -27.01
C SER A 123 -10.10 -1.70 -25.76
N LYS A 124 -10.94 -2.42 -25.02
CA LYS A 124 -10.50 -3.16 -23.84
C LYS A 124 -9.39 -4.17 -24.18
N ASP A 125 -9.49 -4.84 -25.33
CA ASP A 125 -8.50 -5.82 -25.76
C ASP A 125 -7.17 -5.15 -26.17
N ASP A 126 -7.24 -3.96 -26.78
CA ASP A 126 -6.04 -3.18 -27.12
C ASP A 126 -5.37 -2.59 -25.86
N GLU A 127 -6.15 -2.14 -24.87
CA GLU A 127 -5.62 -1.71 -23.55
C GLU A 127 -4.95 -2.89 -22.83
N HIS A 128 -5.59 -4.06 -22.83
CA HIS A 128 -5.01 -5.28 -22.27
C HIS A 128 -3.68 -5.62 -22.95
N ALA A 129 -3.61 -5.60 -24.28
CA ALA A 129 -2.38 -5.86 -25.03
C ALA A 129 -1.28 -4.83 -24.72
N ALA A 130 -1.66 -3.54 -24.64
CA ALA A 130 -0.77 -2.46 -24.25
C ALA A 130 -0.22 -2.65 -22.83
N ARG A 131 -1.07 -3.01 -21.87
CA ARG A 131 -0.69 -3.28 -20.48
C ARG A 131 0.25 -4.46 -20.35
N ILE A 132 0.00 -5.55 -21.08
CA ILE A 132 0.93 -6.71 -21.14
C ILE A 132 2.30 -6.28 -21.68
N SER A 133 2.33 -5.46 -22.75
CA SER A 133 3.58 -4.91 -23.31
C SER A 133 4.34 -4.06 -22.29
N TYR A 134 3.64 -3.15 -21.60
CA TYR A 134 4.19 -2.30 -20.55
C TYR A 134 4.74 -3.12 -19.37
N ILE A 135 3.96 -4.05 -18.80
CA ILE A 135 4.39 -4.91 -17.70
C ILE A 135 5.63 -5.72 -18.13
N THR A 136 5.63 -6.24 -19.36
CA THR A 136 6.76 -6.97 -19.94
C THR A 136 8.02 -6.10 -19.99
N ALA A 137 7.90 -4.84 -20.39
CA ALA A 137 9.02 -3.90 -20.45
C ALA A 137 9.59 -3.59 -19.06
N VAL A 138 8.73 -3.34 -18.07
CA VAL A 138 9.14 -3.09 -16.68
C VAL A 138 9.83 -4.31 -16.07
N VAL A 139 9.21 -5.49 -16.17
CA VAL A 139 9.76 -6.72 -15.57
C VAL A 139 11.11 -7.08 -16.18
N ASN A 140 11.23 -7.06 -17.51
CA ASN A 140 12.50 -7.36 -18.16
C ASN A 140 13.60 -6.35 -17.82
N ARG A 141 13.25 -5.10 -17.50
CA ARG A 141 14.23 -4.08 -17.11
C ARG A 141 14.79 -4.30 -15.71
N TYR A 142 13.95 -4.69 -14.74
CA TYR A 142 14.34 -4.67 -13.33
C TYR A 142 14.46 -6.04 -12.66
N LYS A 143 14.07 -7.14 -13.31
CA LYS A 143 14.15 -8.50 -12.73
C LYS A 143 15.55 -8.92 -12.27
N ASP A 144 16.61 -8.38 -12.88
CA ASP A 144 17.99 -8.67 -12.50
C ASP A 144 18.59 -7.64 -11.53
N SER A 145 17.79 -6.66 -11.06
CA SER A 145 18.25 -5.65 -10.13
C SER A 145 18.49 -6.26 -8.74
N PRO A 146 19.68 -6.07 -8.13
CA PRO A 146 19.96 -6.62 -6.80
C PRO A 146 19.17 -5.93 -5.68
N ALA A 147 18.48 -4.83 -5.97
CA ALA A 147 17.57 -4.18 -5.02
C ALA A 147 16.15 -4.76 -5.08
N LEU A 148 15.76 -5.47 -6.15
CA LEU A 148 14.41 -6.01 -6.27
C LEU A 148 14.23 -7.17 -5.27
N ARG A 149 13.19 -7.10 -4.44
CA ARG A 149 12.83 -8.16 -3.49
C ARG A 149 11.50 -8.81 -3.81
N TYR A 150 10.52 -8.02 -4.24
CA TYR A 150 9.20 -8.52 -4.63
C TYR A 150 8.64 -7.71 -5.80
N TRP A 151 7.88 -8.38 -6.65
CA TRP A 151 6.92 -7.71 -7.53
C TRP A 151 5.61 -7.51 -6.77
N GLN A 152 4.97 -6.36 -6.87
CA GLN A 152 3.55 -6.22 -6.54
C GLN A 152 2.78 -6.05 -7.85
N VAL A 153 1.87 -6.98 -8.17
CA VAL A 153 1.06 -6.89 -9.39
C VAL A 153 -0.29 -6.30 -9.06
N GLU A 154 -0.56 -5.14 -9.65
CA GLU A 154 -1.71 -4.28 -9.35
C GLU A 154 -1.78 -3.88 -7.85
N ASN A 155 -2.71 -2.99 -7.51
CA ASN A 155 -2.98 -2.56 -6.14
C ASN A 155 -4.45 -2.79 -5.82
N GLU A 156 -4.72 -3.68 -4.86
CA GLU A 156 -6.08 -4.06 -4.45
C GLU A 156 -6.97 -4.36 -5.68
N PRO A 157 -6.61 -5.36 -6.53
CA PRO A 157 -7.20 -5.57 -7.84
C PRO A 157 -8.71 -5.89 -7.80
N PHE A 158 -9.21 -6.33 -6.65
CA PHE A 158 -10.62 -6.66 -6.43
C PHE A 158 -11.40 -5.56 -5.71
N LEU A 159 -10.75 -4.46 -5.36
CA LEU A 159 -11.41 -3.33 -4.72
C LEU A 159 -12.20 -2.52 -5.75
N SER A 160 -13.52 -2.50 -5.56
CA SER A 160 -14.51 -1.72 -6.31
C SER A 160 -14.54 -0.21 -5.95
N PHE A 161 -13.43 0.33 -5.42
CA PHE A 161 -13.26 1.75 -5.17
C PHE A 161 -12.76 2.45 -6.44
N ALA A 162 -13.16 3.70 -6.66
CA ALA A 162 -12.82 4.48 -7.86
C ALA A 162 -13.19 3.80 -9.19
N ILE A 163 -14.29 3.02 -9.25
CA ILE A 163 -14.76 2.33 -10.48
C ILE A 163 -14.90 3.28 -11.66
N ASP A 164 -15.33 4.52 -11.44
CA ASP A 164 -15.51 5.50 -12.51
C ASP A 164 -14.21 5.76 -13.29
N ARG A 165 -13.05 5.60 -12.64
CA ARG A 165 -11.72 5.73 -13.26
C ARG A 165 -11.06 4.39 -13.55
N CYS A 166 -11.24 3.42 -12.65
CA CYS A 166 -10.56 2.13 -12.72
C CYS A 166 -11.30 1.06 -13.52
N GLY A 167 -12.57 1.28 -13.89
CA GLY A 167 -13.44 0.24 -14.42
C GLY A 167 -13.75 -0.86 -13.39
N ALA A 168 -14.54 -1.84 -13.81
CA ALA A 168 -14.82 -3.01 -12.99
C ALA A 168 -13.57 -3.93 -12.88
N PRO A 169 -13.37 -4.62 -11.74
CA PRO A 169 -12.34 -5.65 -11.62
C PRO A 169 -12.48 -6.73 -12.71
N ASP A 170 -11.36 -7.08 -13.34
CA ASP A 170 -11.27 -8.17 -14.32
C ASP A 170 -10.35 -9.27 -13.76
N GLU A 171 -10.94 -10.23 -13.04
CA GLU A 171 -10.20 -11.32 -12.40
C GLU A 171 -9.49 -12.22 -13.43
N ALA A 172 -10.06 -12.40 -14.62
CA ALA A 172 -9.48 -13.24 -15.66
C ALA A 172 -8.22 -12.58 -16.24
N PHE A 173 -8.28 -11.28 -16.52
CA PHE A 173 -7.11 -10.55 -17.00
C PHE A 173 -6.05 -10.38 -15.92
N PHE A 174 -6.44 -10.10 -14.68
CA PHE A 174 -5.50 -10.04 -13.56
C PHE A 174 -4.71 -11.36 -13.39
N SER A 175 -5.36 -12.51 -13.58
CA SER A 175 -4.66 -13.80 -13.58
C SER A 175 -3.60 -13.87 -14.69
N GLN A 176 -3.85 -13.30 -15.86
CA GLN A 176 -2.87 -13.25 -16.96
C GLN A 176 -1.68 -12.36 -16.61
N GLU A 177 -1.91 -11.23 -15.94
CA GLU A 177 -0.82 -10.34 -15.47
C GLU A 177 0.09 -11.06 -14.46
N ILE A 178 -0.51 -11.80 -13.52
CA ILE A 178 0.23 -12.62 -12.55
C ILE A 178 1.06 -13.69 -13.25
N ASP A 179 0.45 -14.44 -14.19
CA ASP A 179 1.14 -15.50 -14.92
C ASP A 179 2.26 -14.95 -15.81
N LEU A 180 2.05 -13.77 -16.41
CA LEU A 180 3.08 -13.05 -17.17
C LEU A 180 4.29 -12.73 -16.30
N VAL A 181 4.09 -12.01 -15.18
CA VAL A 181 5.20 -11.62 -14.29
C VAL A 181 5.95 -12.85 -13.80
N ARG A 182 5.22 -13.89 -13.36
CA ARG A 182 5.81 -15.16 -12.90
C ARG A 182 6.61 -15.86 -14.00
N SER A 183 6.19 -15.78 -15.26
CA SER A 183 6.91 -16.39 -16.38
C SER A 183 8.19 -15.62 -16.76
N LEU A 184 8.16 -14.29 -16.65
CA LEU A 184 9.29 -13.42 -16.99
C LEU A 184 10.38 -13.41 -15.91
N ASP A 185 9.96 -13.58 -14.65
CA ASP A 185 10.80 -13.58 -13.47
C ASP A 185 10.29 -14.61 -12.42
N PRO A 186 10.71 -15.88 -12.53
CA PRO A 186 10.34 -16.92 -11.57
C PRO A 186 11.13 -16.84 -10.25
N GLN A 187 12.10 -15.94 -10.13
CA GLN A 187 12.98 -15.87 -8.96
C GLN A 187 12.39 -14.99 -7.85
N HIS A 188 11.67 -13.93 -8.20
CA HIS A 188 11.10 -12.99 -7.24
C HIS A 188 9.64 -13.33 -6.90
N PRO A 189 9.27 -13.42 -5.61
CA PRO A 189 7.88 -13.67 -5.23
C PRO A 189 6.97 -12.49 -5.57
N ILE A 190 5.69 -12.79 -5.84
CA ILE A 190 4.67 -11.80 -6.18
C ILE A 190 3.80 -11.48 -4.95
N ILE A 191 3.66 -10.20 -4.64
CA ILE A 191 2.71 -9.64 -3.69
C ILE A 191 1.41 -9.31 -4.40
N THR A 192 0.31 -9.65 -3.74
CA THR A 192 -1.04 -9.17 -4.08
C THR A 192 -1.67 -8.54 -2.86
N THR A 193 -2.43 -7.47 -3.04
CA THR A 193 -2.94 -6.65 -1.94
C THR A 193 -4.45 -6.62 -1.88
N ASP A 194 -5.02 -6.34 -0.70
CA ASP A 194 -6.46 -6.12 -0.51
C ASP A 194 -6.72 -5.23 0.72
N GLY A 195 -7.91 -4.63 0.75
CA GLY A 195 -8.35 -3.71 1.80
C GLY A 195 -8.31 -4.35 3.18
N GLY A 196 -7.63 -3.68 4.12
CA GLY A 196 -7.61 -4.11 5.52
C GLY A 196 -9.00 -4.13 6.14
N GLU A 197 -9.71 -3.02 5.98
CA GLU A 197 -10.96 -2.69 6.66
C GLU A 197 -12.16 -3.45 6.07
N PHE A 198 -12.19 -3.65 4.75
CA PHE A 198 -13.35 -4.16 4.01
C PHE A 198 -13.06 -5.36 3.10
N GLY A 199 -11.81 -5.62 2.71
CA GLY A 199 -11.44 -6.72 1.83
C GLY A 199 -11.73 -8.08 2.46
N THR A 200 -11.97 -9.12 1.67
CA THR A 200 -12.15 -10.49 2.21
C THR A 200 -10.84 -11.28 2.22
N TRP A 201 -9.79 -10.74 1.60
CA TRP A 201 -8.42 -11.26 1.47
C TRP A 201 -8.26 -12.57 0.70
N HIS A 202 -9.24 -13.47 0.69
CA HIS A 202 -9.10 -14.78 0.05
C HIS A 202 -8.81 -14.71 -1.45
N LYS A 203 -9.43 -13.78 -2.18
CA LYS A 203 -9.18 -13.58 -3.61
C LYS A 203 -7.76 -13.12 -3.88
N ALA A 204 -7.31 -12.04 -3.25
CA ALA A 204 -5.94 -11.56 -3.41
C ALA A 204 -4.93 -12.66 -3.02
N ARG A 205 -5.11 -13.26 -1.83
CA ARG A 205 -4.27 -14.37 -1.35
C ARG A 205 -4.21 -15.56 -2.31
N LYS A 206 -5.19 -15.80 -3.17
CA LYS A 206 -5.14 -16.90 -4.13
C LYS A 206 -4.01 -16.72 -5.16
N TYR A 207 -3.75 -15.49 -5.60
CA TYR A 207 -2.90 -15.22 -6.76
C TYR A 207 -1.43 -14.95 -6.40
N GLY A 208 -1.17 -14.18 -5.33
CA GLY A 208 0.19 -13.84 -4.90
C GLY A 208 0.86 -14.89 -4.03
N ASP A 209 2.18 -14.90 -3.98
CA ASP A 209 2.99 -15.70 -3.06
C ASP A 209 2.98 -15.11 -1.64
N VAL A 210 2.85 -13.77 -1.56
CA VAL A 210 2.74 -12.98 -0.34
C VAL A 210 1.47 -12.11 -0.39
N PHE A 211 0.82 -11.94 0.75
CA PHE A 211 -0.37 -11.10 0.87
C PHE A 211 -0.08 -9.77 1.56
N GLY A 212 -0.50 -8.65 0.95
CA GLY A 212 -0.43 -7.32 1.55
C GLY A 212 -1.79 -6.82 2.03
N SER A 213 -1.93 -6.50 3.31
CA SER A 213 -3.09 -5.76 3.82
C SER A 213 -2.78 -4.27 3.86
N THR A 214 -3.74 -3.43 3.47
CA THR A 214 -3.72 -2.00 3.79
C THR A 214 -4.27 -1.78 5.22
N MET A 215 -4.01 -0.60 5.80
CA MET A 215 -4.64 -0.14 7.04
C MET A 215 -4.76 1.38 7.05
N TYR A 216 -6.02 1.84 6.97
CA TYR A 216 -6.41 3.24 7.08
C TYR A 216 -7.55 3.37 8.07
N LEU A 217 -7.29 3.98 9.24
CA LEU A 217 -8.32 4.12 10.27
C LEU A 217 -9.05 5.45 10.18
N TYR A 218 -8.34 6.54 9.89
CA TYR A 218 -8.92 7.87 9.73
C TYR A 218 -9.10 8.14 8.25
N VAL A 219 -10.34 8.23 7.80
CA VAL A 219 -10.66 8.40 6.38
C VAL A 219 -11.75 9.43 6.19
N TRP A 220 -11.89 9.90 4.95
CA TRP A 220 -13.01 10.70 4.51
C TRP A 220 -13.88 9.92 3.53
N SER A 221 -15.20 10.10 3.62
CA SER A 221 -16.11 9.65 2.57
C SER A 221 -17.17 10.71 2.27
N ARG A 222 -17.65 10.73 1.02
CA ARG A 222 -18.69 11.69 0.58
C ARG A 222 -19.99 11.61 1.41
N HIS A 223 -20.31 10.45 1.97
CA HIS A 223 -21.59 10.21 2.66
C HIS A 223 -21.54 10.47 4.17
N ILE A 224 -20.40 10.20 4.81
CA ILE A 224 -20.26 10.27 6.28
C ILE A 224 -19.35 11.43 6.71
N GLY A 225 -18.55 11.98 5.79
CA GLY A 225 -17.49 12.91 6.10
C GLY A 225 -16.29 12.20 6.71
N TYR A 226 -15.55 12.93 7.55
CA TYR A 226 -14.40 12.41 8.27
C TYR A 226 -14.83 11.50 9.41
N TRP A 227 -14.22 10.31 9.49
CA TRP A 227 -14.51 9.36 10.56
C TRP A 227 -13.32 8.43 10.82
N ARG A 228 -13.37 7.77 11.98
CA ARG A 228 -12.42 6.72 12.35
C ARG A 228 -13.11 5.37 12.31
N TYR A 229 -12.59 4.41 11.56
CA TYR A 229 -13.09 3.04 11.59
C TYR A 229 -13.07 2.50 13.03
N PRO A 230 -14.16 1.87 13.52
CA PRO A 230 -14.23 1.33 14.89
C PRO A 230 -13.51 -0.03 15.01
N ILE A 231 -12.31 -0.14 14.44
CA ILE A 231 -11.51 -1.36 14.42
C ILE A 231 -10.27 -1.21 15.31
N SER A 232 -9.83 -2.36 15.83
CA SER A 232 -8.63 -2.50 16.67
C SER A 232 -7.67 -3.49 16.04
N ALA A 233 -6.45 -3.60 16.57
CA ALA A 233 -5.49 -4.60 16.12
C ALA A 233 -6.02 -6.05 16.18
N GLY A 234 -6.96 -6.34 17.10
CA GLY A 234 -7.59 -7.66 17.22
C GLY A 234 -8.43 -8.06 16.00
N PHE A 235 -9.00 -7.07 15.30
CA PHE A 235 -9.72 -7.31 14.05
C PHE A 235 -8.81 -7.92 12.99
N PHE A 236 -7.61 -7.35 12.79
CA PHE A 236 -6.63 -7.87 11.84
C PHE A 236 -6.11 -9.26 12.22
N ARG A 237 -5.87 -9.53 13.51
CA ARG A 237 -5.47 -10.87 13.98
C ARG A 237 -6.56 -11.91 13.76
N LEU A 238 -7.81 -11.58 14.11
CA LEU A 238 -8.97 -12.42 13.86
C LEU A 238 -9.08 -12.77 12.37
N LYS A 239 -9.01 -11.75 11.51
CA LYS A 239 -9.12 -11.91 10.06
C LYS A 239 -7.99 -12.77 9.50
N GLN A 240 -6.74 -12.56 9.94
CA GLN A 240 -5.62 -13.41 9.55
C GLN A 240 -5.86 -14.87 9.95
N ASN A 241 -6.26 -15.13 11.20
CA ASN A 241 -6.50 -16.50 11.68
C ASN A 241 -7.66 -17.19 10.96
N VAL A 242 -8.76 -16.49 10.67
CA VAL A 242 -9.89 -17.04 9.91
C VAL A 242 -9.44 -17.42 8.50
N VAL A 243 -8.74 -16.52 7.80
CA VAL A 243 -8.32 -16.78 6.42
C VAL A 243 -7.21 -17.84 6.38
N ASP A 244 -6.30 -17.88 7.35
CA ASP A 244 -5.31 -18.94 7.50
C ASP A 244 -5.94 -20.31 7.74
N ALA A 245 -7.01 -20.38 8.55
CA ALA A 245 -7.73 -21.62 8.84
C ALA A 245 -8.51 -22.15 7.62
N LEU A 246 -9.08 -21.26 6.81
CA LEU A 246 -9.91 -21.63 5.65
C LEU A 246 -9.10 -21.89 4.37
N PHE A 247 -8.00 -21.14 4.17
CA PHE A 247 -7.27 -21.12 2.90
C PHE A 247 -5.77 -21.46 3.05
N GLY A 248 -5.33 -21.84 4.25
CA GLY A 248 -3.94 -22.14 4.54
C GLY A 248 -3.10 -20.89 4.83
N LYS A 249 -2.02 -21.06 5.61
CA LYS A 249 -1.12 -19.96 5.97
C LYS A 249 -0.34 -19.45 4.76
N LYS A 250 -0.17 -18.13 4.69
CA LYS A 250 0.63 -17.45 3.66
C LYS A 250 1.40 -16.29 4.30
N PRO A 251 2.65 -16.02 3.91
CA PRO A 251 3.35 -14.82 4.35
C PRO A 251 2.48 -13.60 4.09
N SER A 252 2.35 -12.75 5.11
CA SER A 252 1.49 -11.58 5.03
C SER A 252 2.20 -10.36 5.63
N ILE A 253 2.01 -9.21 5.00
CA ILE A 253 2.64 -7.94 5.34
C ILE A 253 1.56 -6.87 5.47
N LEU A 254 1.77 -5.89 6.35
CA LEU A 254 0.98 -4.67 6.31
C LEU A 254 1.64 -3.77 5.25
N ILE A 255 1.13 -3.81 4.03
CA ILE A 255 1.81 -3.20 2.87
C ILE A 255 1.57 -1.69 2.77
N GLU A 256 0.58 -1.18 3.48
CA GLU A 256 0.22 0.23 3.42
C GLU A 256 -0.42 0.65 4.74
N LEU A 257 0.35 1.30 5.59
CA LEU A 257 -0.14 1.96 6.80
C LEU A 257 -0.21 3.46 6.55
N GLY A 258 -1.43 4.00 6.44
CA GLY A 258 -1.66 5.42 6.24
C GLY A 258 -1.19 6.26 7.42
N LEU A 259 -0.19 7.11 7.20
CA LEU A 259 0.41 7.99 8.21
C LEU A 259 0.54 9.44 7.71
N GLU A 260 -0.41 9.83 6.87
CA GLU A 260 -0.63 11.19 6.39
C GLU A 260 -2.14 11.51 6.46
N PRO A 261 -2.55 12.79 6.37
CA PRO A 261 -3.95 13.14 6.49
C PRO A 261 -4.75 12.68 5.26
N TRP A 262 -5.82 11.92 5.50
CA TRP A 262 -6.82 11.66 4.48
C TRP A 262 -7.74 12.87 4.37
N LEU A 263 -7.63 13.63 3.28
CA LEU A 263 -8.36 14.87 3.06
C LEU A 263 -9.36 14.75 1.90
N ASN A 264 -10.35 15.64 1.87
CA ASN A 264 -11.30 15.75 0.77
C ASN A 264 -10.86 16.74 -0.33
N GLN A 265 -9.66 17.31 -0.19
CA GLN A 265 -9.02 18.24 -1.11
C GLN A 265 -7.51 17.90 -1.20
N PRO A 266 -6.79 18.37 -2.23
CA PRO A 266 -5.35 18.17 -2.32
C PRO A 266 -4.61 18.65 -1.07
N ILE A 267 -3.61 17.88 -0.62
CA ILE A 267 -2.87 18.18 0.61
C ILE A 267 -2.16 19.54 0.49
N ALA A 268 -1.54 19.85 -0.64
CA ALA A 268 -0.83 21.11 -0.85
C ALA A 268 -1.74 22.36 -0.76
N ASP A 269 -3.02 22.21 -1.08
CA ASP A 269 -4.01 23.29 -1.04
C ASP A 269 -4.68 23.44 0.33
N THR A 270 -4.46 22.48 1.24
CA THR A 270 -5.13 22.46 2.55
C THR A 270 -4.27 23.17 3.60
N PRO A 271 -4.84 24.09 4.42
CA PRO A 271 -4.11 24.75 5.50
C PRO A 271 -3.46 23.77 6.48
N ILE A 272 -2.24 24.06 6.94
CA ILE A 272 -1.46 23.17 7.83
C ILE A 272 -2.25 22.78 9.09
N ASP A 273 -2.97 23.73 9.71
CA ASP A 273 -3.79 23.44 10.89
C ASP A 273 -4.92 22.44 10.60
N GLU A 274 -5.50 22.47 9.41
CA GLU A 274 -6.51 21.50 8.97
C GLU A 274 -5.86 20.13 8.72
N GLN A 275 -4.70 20.10 8.06
CA GLN A 275 -3.91 18.86 7.89
C GLN A 275 -3.61 18.20 9.25
N LEU A 276 -3.16 18.99 10.24
CA LEU A 276 -2.89 18.53 11.60
C LEU A 276 -4.17 18.10 12.34
N GLY A 277 -5.31 18.71 12.03
CA GLY A 277 -6.63 18.28 12.49
C GLY A 277 -7.04 16.89 11.97
N HIS A 278 -6.46 16.44 10.85
CA HIS A 278 -6.69 15.13 10.23
C HIS A 278 -5.58 14.11 10.51
N MET A 279 -4.33 14.56 10.68
CA MET A 279 -3.20 13.74 11.13
C MET A 279 -2.35 14.52 12.14
N SER A 280 -2.68 14.37 13.42
CA SER A 280 -1.87 14.93 14.52
C SER A 280 -0.76 13.98 14.95
N PRO A 281 0.26 14.44 15.69
CA PRO A 281 1.28 13.55 16.25
C PRO A 281 0.69 12.43 17.13
N GLU A 282 -0.40 12.71 17.85
CA GLU A 282 -1.10 11.71 18.66
C GLU A 282 -1.75 10.62 17.80
N ARG A 283 -2.40 11.00 16.68
CA ARG A 283 -2.98 10.03 15.73
C ARG A 283 -1.90 9.21 15.05
N PHE A 284 -0.79 9.84 14.69
CA PHE A 284 0.37 9.18 14.12
C PHE A 284 0.90 8.07 15.06
N GLU A 285 1.10 8.39 16.34
CA GLU A 285 1.52 7.40 17.33
C GLU A 285 0.47 6.33 17.61
N GLU A 286 -0.81 6.70 17.66
CA GLU A 286 -1.91 5.75 17.82
C GLU A 286 -1.90 4.69 16.70
N LEU A 287 -1.75 5.13 15.45
CA LEU A 287 -1.74 4.26 14.28
C LEU A 287 -0.55 3.31 14.31
N ILE A 288 0.66 3.80 14.60
CA ILE A 288 1.85 2.94 14.77
C ILE A 288 1.66 1.94 15.92
N ALA A 289 1.18 2.40 17.06
CA ALA A 289 0.97 1.55 18.22
C ALA A 289 -0.07 0.47 17.93
N LEU A 290 -1.16 0.80 17.24
CA LEU A 290 -2.17 -0.17 16.82
C LEU A 290 -1.59 -1.15 15.80
N ALA A 291 -0.88 -0.66 14.79
CA ALA A 291 -0.24 -1.46 13.75
C ALA A 291 0.72 -2.50 14.32
N SER A 292 1.55 -2.13 15.31
CA SER A 292 2.50 -3.04 15.97
C SER A 292 1.82 -4.27 16.61
N ARG A 293 0.53 -4.18 16.96
CA ARG A 293 -0.23 -5.26 17.60
C ARG A 293 -1.06 -6.08 16.62
N THR A 294 -1.03 -5.79 15.33
CA THR A 294 -1.85 -6.47 14.30
C THR A 294 -1.38 -7.89 14.00
N GLY A 295 -0.14 -8.24 14.37
CA GLY A 295 0.46 -9.54 14.07
C GLY A 295 1.21 -9.62 12.75
N PHE A 296 1.29 -8.52 11.98
CA PHE A 296 2.19 -8.40 10.82
C PHE A 296 3.59 -8.01 11.29
N SER A 297 4.60 -8.80 10.92
CA SER A 297 6.00 -8.56 11.28
C SER A 297 6.72 -7.57 10.35
N GLU A 298 6.23 -7.40 9.13
CA GLU A 298 6.72 -6.42 8.16
C GLU A 298 5.61 -5.41 7.87
N GLN A 299 5.93 -4.11 7.96
CA GLN A 299 4.97 -3.01 7.85
C GLN A 299 5.54 -1.88 7.01
N TYR A 300 4.93 -1.61 5.86
CA TYR A 300 5.26 -0.50 4.98
C TYR A 300 4.37 0.70 5.29
N LEU A 301 5.02 1.83 5.55
CA LEU A 301 4.38 3.08 5.89
C LEU A 301 4.05 3.89 4.63
N TRP A 302 2.93 4.60 4.63
CA TRP A 302 2.53 5.54 3.58
C TRP A 302 2.53 6.97 4.12
N GLY A 303 3.23 7.88 3.43
CA GLY A 303 3.25 9.32 3.75
C GLY A 303 4.63 9.95 3.96
N ALA A 304 5.72 9.32 3.50
CA ALA A 304 7.07 9.84 3.70
C ALA A 304 7.27 11.26 3.12
N GLU A 305 6.66 11.49 1.97
CA GLU A 305 6.66 12.75 1.25
C GLU A 305 5.92 13.82 2.06
N TRP A 306 4.77 13.47 2.66
CA TRP A 306 4.05 14.36 3.55
C TRP A 306 4.86 14.69 4.82
N TRP A 307 5.56 13.72 5.42
CA TRP A 307 6.42 14.00 6.58
C TRP A 307 7.55 14.96 6.23
N TYR A 308 8.14 14.80 5.04
CA TYR A 308 9.18 15.70 4.54
C TYR A 308 8.62 17.10 4.27
N TYR A 309 7.43 17.19 3.65
CA TYR A 309 6.68 18.43 3.46
C TYR A 309 6.40 19.14 4.79
N MET A 310 5.91 18.43 5.80
CA MET A 310 5.64 18.99 7.13
C MET A 310 6.91 19.47 7.82
N LYS A 311 8.02 18.74 7.70
CA LYS A 311 9.34 19.19 8.18
C LYS A 311 9.73 20.53 7.54
N ALA A 312 9.56 20.69 6.22
CA ALA A 312 9.84 21.95 5.52
C ALA A 312 8.90 23.11 5.95
N LYS A 313 7.72 22.78 6.49
CA LYS A 313 6.73 23.75 7.02
C LYS A 313 6.89 24.03 8.52
N GLY A 314 7.95 23.54 9.17
CA GLY A 314 8.20 23.78 10.59
C GLY A 314 7.58 22.76 11.55
N HIS A 315 7.08 21.64 11.02
CA HIS A 315 6.50 20.52 11.77
C HIS A 315 7.34 19.23 11.59
N PRO A 316 8.56 19.17 12.15
CA PRO A 316 9.49 18.06 11.96
C PRO A 316 9.10 16.79 12.73
N GLU A 317 8.12 16.84 13.63
CA GLU A 317 7.79 15.78 14.58
C GLU A 317 7.44 14.45 13.91
N PHE A 318 6.78 14.46 12.75
CA PHE A 318 6.47 13.26 11.97
C PHE A 318 7.74 12.61 11.40
N TRP A 319 8.62 13.43 10.81
CA TRP A 319 9.91 12.97 10.27
C TRP A 319 10.82 12.40 11.35
N GLU A 320 10.96 13.11 12.47
CA GLU A 320 11.77 12.66 13.61
C GLU A 320 11.20 11.39 14.24
N ARG A 321 9.88 11.23 14.23
CA ARG A 321 9.26 10.00 14.70
C ARG A 321 9.50 8.83 13.76
N ALA A 322 9.36 9.04 12.45
CA ALA A 322 9.65 8.04 11.43
C ALA A 322 11.12 7.60 11.50
N LYS A 323 12.05 8.54 11.69
CA LYS A 323 13.48 8.25 11.86
C LYS A 323 13.79 7.31 13.02
N ARG A 324 12.96 7.28 14.08
CA ARG A 324 13.10 6.32 15.18
C ARG A 324 12.59 4.92 14.86
N LEU A 325 11.74 4.75 13.84
CA LEU A 325 11.23 3.44 13.40
C LEU A 325 12.25 2.67 12.57
N PHE A 326 13.09 3.38 11.82
CA PHE A 326 14.06 2.79 10.89
C PHE A 326 15.47 2.62 11.48
N LYS A 327 15.65 2.91 12.78
CA LYS A 327 16.94 2.82 13.48
C LYS A 327 17.17 1.48 14.14
#